data_AF-A0A938M9R5-F1
#
_entry.id   AF-A0A938M9R5-F1
#
_cell.length_a   1.000
_cell.length_b   1.000
_cell.length_c   1.000
_cell.angle_alpha   90.00
_cell.angle_beta   90.00
_cell.angle_gamma   90.00
#
_symmetry.space_group_name_H-M   'P 1'
#
loop_
_entity.id
_entity.type
_entity.pdbx_description
1 polymer ?
#
loop_
_entity_poly.entity_id
_entity_poly.type
_entity_poly.pdbx_seq_one_letter_code
_entity_poly.pdbx_strand_id
1 'polypeptide(L)'
;MPFLTYPLALIALVGIPVLVGIYFLRNRFREQPVSSLMLWAFAARVREGGTRVRRMVMPLVFFLEMLALLLLVLAAVDVRWPLSRSRWPVFVVLDDSVSMLAGAGRETPRERAAREVQRLARGGKRPFRFILAGKNPRVLETHGSGVSEALRGWTCASASACLERATTLACELGGPRSSILVLTDHQPPGGLSEGAKVRWLAFGKPLPNAGIVAAARTPTDKKDRAFLEVAAFAPDPVRTVLV
;
A
#
# COMPACT_ATOMS: atom_id res chain seq x y z
N MET A 1 9.14 -5.61 1.63
CA MET A 1 8.68 -6.42 0.49
C MET A 1 9.92 -6.99 -0.19
N PRO A 2 10.05 -8.32 -0.33
CA PRO A 2 11.22 -8.92 -0.95
C PRO A 2 11.33 -8.45 -2.42
N PHE A 3 12.56 -8.14 -2.85
CA PHE A 3 12.85 -7.62 -4.19
C PHE A 3 12.74 -8.69 -5.29
N LEU A 4 12.83 -9.98 -4.93
CA LEU A 4 12.70 -11.13 -5.83
C LEU A 4 11.62 -12.07 -5.31
N THR A 5 10.53 -12.23 -6.06
CA THR A 5 9.42 -13.14 -5.70
C THR A 5 9.77 -14.60 -5.97
N TYR A 6 10.59 -14.87 -7.00
CA TYR A 6 10.97 -16.23 -7.41
C TYR A 6 12.48 -16.33 -7.69
N PRO A 7 13.34 -16.55 -6.67
CA PRO A 7 14.78 -16.65 -6.87
C PRO A 7 15.19 -17.83 -7.78
N LEU A 8 14.33 -18.85 -7.89
CA LEU A 8 14.55 -20.02 -8.75
C LEU A 8 14.55 -19.68 -10.26
N ALA A 9 13.91 -18.57 -10.65
CA ALA A 9 13.88 -18.11 -12.04
C ALA A 9 15.28 -17.75 -12.58
N LEU A 10 16.26 -17.51 -11.70
CA LEU A 10 17.66 -17.27 -12.08
C LEU A 10 18.33 -18.50 -12.73
N ILE A 11 17.82 -19.72 -12.48
CA ILE A 11 18.32 -20.94 -13.11
C ILE A 11 18.09 -20.91 -14.64
N ALA A 12 17.06 -20.20 -15.12
CA ALA A 12 16.82 -20.02 -16.54
C ALA A 12 17.96 -19.26 -17.26
N LEU A 13 18.83 -18.56 -16.53
CA LEU A 13 20.03 -17.91 -17.07
C LEU A 13 21.04 -18.93 -17.61
N VAL A 14 20.99 -20.21 -17.18
CA VAL A 14 21.78 -21.32 -17.74
C VAL A 14 21.45 -21.57 -19.21
N GLY A 15 20.29 -21.12 -19.71
CA GLY A 15 19.97 -21.16 -21.15
C GLY A 15 20.95 -20.36 -22.01
N ILE A 16 21.57 -19.30 -21.47
CA ILE A 16 22.53 -18.46 -22.20
C ILE A 16 23.82 -19.22 -22.56
N PRO A 17 24.55 -19.86 -21.61
CA PRO A 17 25.74 -20.63 -21.97
C PRO A 17 25.42 -21.85 -22.83
N VAL A 18 24.24 -22.46 -22.70
CA VAL A 18 23.79 -23.54 -23.59
C VAL A 18 23.63 -23.04 -25.03
N LEU A 19 22.98 -21.89 -25.23
CA LEU A 19 22.83 -21.28 -26.55
C LEU A 19 24.19 -20.90 -27.17
N VAL A 20 25.08 -20.32 -26.35
CA VAL A 20 26.47 -20.04 -26.76
C VAL A 20 27.19 -21.31 -27.19
N GLY A 21 27.04 -22.41 -26.44
CA GLY A 21 27.61 -23.71 -26.78
C GLY A 21 27.11 -24.24 -28.13
N ILE A 22 25.81 -24.17 -28.39
CA ILE A 22 25.22 -24.60 -29.68
C ILE A 22 25.79 -23.79 -30.85
N TYR A 23 25.92 -22.46 -30.70
CA TYR A 23 26.51 -21.62 -31.75
C TYR A 23 28.02 -21.84 -31.91
N PHE A 24 28.73 -22.16 -30.84
CA PHE A 24 30.15 -22.53 -30.90
C PHE A 24 30.35 -23.86 -31.65
N LEU A 25 29.45 -24.82 -31.44
CA LEU A 25 29.51 -26.14 -32.08
C LEU A 25 28.96 -26.13 -33.52
N ARG A 26 28.30 -25.05 -33.94
CA ARG A 26 27.72 -24.92 -35.27
C ARG A 26 28.81 -24.68 -36.32
N ASN A 27 29.39 -25.77 -36.82
CA ASN A 27 30.33 -25.70 -37.93
C ASN A 27 29.59 -25.36 -39.23
N ARG A 28 29.77 -24.15 -39.75
CA ARG A 28 29.27 -23.77 -41.07
C ARG A 28 30.22 -24.26 -42.16
N PHE A 29 29.90 -25.42 -42.73
CA PHE A 29 30.44 -25.83 -44.02
C PHE A 29 30.00 -24.81 -45.07
N ARG A 30 30.96 -24.21 -45.76
CA ARG A 30 30.69 -23.32 -46.89
C ARG A 30 30.68 -24.17 -48.14
N GLU A 31 29.55 -24.22 -48.83
CA GLU A 31 29.49 -24.76 -50.18
C GLU A 31 30.32 -23.87 -51.09
N GLN A 32 31.36 -24.44 -51.70
CA GLN A 32 32.16 -23.77 -52.72
C GLN A 32 31.76 -24.33 -54.08
N PRO A 33 31.31 -23.50 -55.02
CA PRO A 33 31.03 -23.95 -56.37
C PRO A 33 32.36 -24.37 -57.01
N VAL A 34 32.45 -25.63 -57.40
CA VAL A 34 33.61 -26.21 -58.10
C VAL A 34 33.17 -26.70 -59.47
N SER A 35 34.02 -26.52 -60.48
CA SER A 35 33.68 -26.82 -61.88
C SER A 35 33.45 -28.31 -62.17
N SER A 36 33.99 -29.22 -61.33
CA SER A 36 33.72 -30.66 -61.40
C SER A 36 34.13 -31.35 -60.10
N LEU A 37 33.31 -32.31 -59.62
CA LEU A 37 33.61 -33.13 -58.43
C LEU A 37 34.83 -34.03 -58.63
N MET A 38 35.16 -34.40 -59.87
CA MET A 38 36.29 -35.26 -60.19
C MET A 38 37.64 -34.61 -59.86
N LEU A 39 37.74 -33.28 -59.97
CA LEU A 39 38.94 -32.50 -59.60
C LEU A 39 39.10 -32.40 -58.07
N TRP A 40 38.00 -32.49 -57.31
CA TRP A 40 38.02 -32.40 -55.86
C TRP A 40 38.55 -33.68 -55.21
N ALA A 41 38.31 -34.84 -55.83
CA ALA A 41 38.82 -36.14 -55.38
C ALA A 41 40.37 -36.21 -55.34
N PHE A 42 41.05 -35.53 -56.25
CA PHE A 42 42.54 -35.46 -56.27
C PHE A 42 43.11 -34.41 -55.31
N ALA A 43 42.35 -33.37 -54.99
CA ALA A 43 42.76 -32.29 -54.08
C ALA A 43 42.54 -32.62 -52.60
N ALA A 44 41.86 -33.72 -52.28
CA ALA A 44 41.57 -34.19 -50.94
C ALA A 44 42.80 -34.77 -50.20
N ARG A 45 44.00 -34.20 -50.39
CA ARG A 45 45.07 -34.42 -49.41
C ARG A 45 44.67 -33.68 -48.14
N VAL A 46 44.48 -34.46 -47.09
CA VAL A 46 44.20 -33.99 -45.74
C VAL A 46 45.23 -32.92 -45.39
N ARG A 47 44.76 -31.66 -45.36
CA ARG A 47 45.56 -30.53 -44.93
C ARG A 47 45.66 -30.61 -43.41
N GLU A 48 46.62 -31.39 -42.93
CA GLU A 48 47.16 -31.29 -41.57
C GLU A 48 47.71 -29.87 -41.42
N GLY A 49 46.93 -28.96 -40.84
CA GLY A 49 47.30 -27.55 -40.93
C GLY A 49 46.37 -26.60 -40.21
N GLY A 50 46.45 -26.63 -38.89
CA GLY A 50 46.14 -25.50 -38.03
C GLY A 50 44.66 -25.32 -37.73
N THR A 51 44.33 -25.45 -36.45
CA THR A 51 43.22 -24.78 -35.77
C THR A 51 43.29 -23.27 -36.02
N ARG A 52 43.00 -22.82 -37.24
CA ARG A 52 42.65 -21.43 -37.49
C ARG A 52 41.31 -21.23 -36.82
N VAL A 53 41.36 -20.66 -35.61
CA VAL A 53 40.21 -20.12 -34.91
C VAL A 53 39.55 -19.13 -35.88
N ARG A 54 38.57 -19.64 -36.62
CA ARG A 54 37.87 -18.89 -37.64
C ARG A 54 37.15 -17.77 -36.90
N ARG A 55 37.46 -16.53 -37.27
CA ARG A 55 36.93 -15.32 -36.63
C ARG A 55 35.42 -15.47 -36.47
N MET A 56 34.95 -15.40 -35.23
CA MET A 56 33.60 -15.75 -34.85
C MET A 56 32.64 -14.71 -35.44
N VAL A 57 32.04 -15.02 -36.59
CA VAL A 57 31.00 -14.18 -37.18
C VAL A 57 29.72 -14.51 -36.44
N MET A 58 29.50 -13.84 -35.30
CA MET A 58 28.25 -13.97 -34.56
C MET A 58 27.13 -13.35 -35.40
N PRO A 59 26.16 -14.12 -35.88
CA PRO A 59 25.05 -13.57 -36.64
C PRO A 59 24.21 -12.66 -35.76
N LEU A 60 23.57 -11.65 -36.34
CA LEU A 60 22.69 -10.73 -35.62
C LEU A 60 21.57 -11.46 -34.86
N VAL A 61 21.16 -12.63 -35.36
CA VAL A 61 20.19 -13.54 -34.73
C VAL A 61 20.62 -14.02 -33.34
N PHE A 62 21.92 -14.25 -33.11
CA PHE A 62 22.43 -14.65 -31.80
C PHE A 62 22.18 -13.57 -30.74
N PHE A 63 22.39 -12.30 -31.09
CA PHE A 63 22.11 -11.18 -30.19
C PHE A 63 20.61 -11.04 -29.91
N LEU A 64 19.76 -11.30 -30.90
CA LEU A 64 18.30 -11.28 -30.74
C LEU A 64 17.81 -12.39 -29.81
N GLU A 65 18.32 -13.62 -29.97
CA GLU A 65 17.98 -14.75 -29.10
C GLU A 65 18.44 -14.53 -27.65
N MET A 66 19.65 -13.99 -27.47
CA MET A 66 20.17 -13.62 -26.14
C MET A 66 19.30 -12.55 -25.48
N LEU A 67 18.88 -11.53 -26.23
CA LEU A 67 17.99 -10.48 -25.73
C LEU A 67 16.60 -11.05 -25.36
N ALA A 68 16.05 -11.94 -26.19
CA ALA A 68 14.76 -12.59 -25.93
C ALA A 68 14.81 -13.45 -24.66
N LEU A 69 15.87 -14.24 -24.47
CA LEU A 69 16.09 -15.00 -23.24
C LEU A 69 16.21 -14.08 -22.02
N LEU A 70 16.98 -12.99 -22.13
CA LEU A 70 17.13 -12.02 -21.04
C LEU A 70 15.78 -11.41 -20.64
N LEU A 71 14.95 -11.02 -21.62
CA LEU A 71 13.61 -10.47 -21.38
C LEU A 71 12.69 -11.50 -20.72
N LEU A 72 12.74 -12.77 -21.15
CA LEU A 72 11.98 -13.86 -20.54
C LEU A 72 12.38 -14.10 -19.08
N VAL A 73 13.67 -14.10 -18.77
CA VAL A 73 14.17 -14.20 -17.39
C VAL A 73 13.72 -13.00 -16.57
N LEU A 74 13.84 -11.77 -17.11
CA LEU A 74 13.39 -10.56 -16.44
C LEU A 74 11.88 -10.60 -16.11
N ALA A 75 11.07 -11.10 -17.05
CA ALA A 75 9.64 -11.29 -16.87
C ALA A 75 9.34 -12.36 -15.81
N ALA A 76 10.05 -13.49 -15.84
CA ALA A 76 9.88 -14.59 -14.89
C ALA A 76 10.32 -14.25 -13.46
N VAL A 77 11.35 -13.42 -13.30
CA VAL A 77 11.81 -12.92 -11.99
C VAL A 77 10.80 -11.94 -11.38
N ASP A 78 9.81 -11.47 -12.16
CA ASP A 78 8.84 -10.44 -11.76
C ASP A 78 9.60 -9.25 -11.15
N VAL A 79 10.54 -8.69 -11.94
CA VAL A 79 11.31 -7.51 -11.53
C VAL A 79 10.35 -6.34 -11.42
N ARG A 80 9.73 -6.22 -10.24
CA ARG A 80 8.92 -5.09 -9.85
C ARG A 80 9.86 -3.93 -9.69
N TRP A 81 10.08 -3.18 -10.77
CA TRP A 81 10.60 -1.83 -10.63
C TRP A 81 9.60 -1.10 -9.75
N PRO A 82 9.97 -0.66 -8.52
CA PRO A 82 9.18 0.33 -7.87
C PRO A 82 9.33 1.56 -8.76
N LEU A 83 8.41 1.77 -9.70
CA LEU A 83 8.22 3.04 -10.36
C LEU A 83 7.84 3.98 -9.23
N SER A 84 8.88 4.51 -8.61
CA SER A 84 8.83 5.35 -7.44
C SER A 84 8.40 6.71 -7.95
N ARG A 85 7.12 6.82 -8.34
CA ARG A 85 6.37 8.04 -8.06
C ARG A 85 6.24 8.09 -6.55
N SER A 86 7.36 8.36 -5.88
CA SER A 86 7.52 8.50 -4.44
C SER A 86 6.79 9.75 -4.01
N ARG A 87 5.47 9.68 -4.03
CA ARG A 87 4.64 10.49 -3.18
C ARG A 87 4.56 9.69 -1.89
N TRP A 88 5.32 10.15 -0.91
CA TRP A 88 5.29 9.63 0.45
C TRP A 88 3.83 9.41 0.88
N PRO A 89 3.49 8.23 1.43
CA PRO A 89 2.13 7.95 1.80
C PRO A 89 1.65 8.93 2.88
N VAL A 90 0.41 9.36 2.72
CA VAL A 90 -0.29 10.16 3.73
C VAL A 90 -0.99 9.19 4.67
N PHE A 91 -0.61 9.20 5.95
CA PHE A 91 -1.29 8.41 6.97
C PHE A 91 -2.47 9.20 7.50
N VAL A 92 -3.65 8.64 7.40
CA VAL A 92 -4.90 9.26 7.83
C VAL A 92 -5.39 8.52 9.06
N VAL A 93 -5.30 9.17 10.21
CA VAL A 93 -5.85 8.69 11.48
C VAL A 93 -7.31 9.11 11.54
N LEU A 94 -8.20 8.12 11.57
CA LEU A 94 -9.64 8.26 11.64
C LEU A 94 -10.11 7.94 13.05
N ASP A 95 -10.79 8.87 13.70
CA ASP A 95 -11.42 8.65 14.99
C ASP A 95 -12.58 7.64 14.88
N ASP A 96 -12.49 6.48 15.55
CA ASP A 96 -13.53 5.42 15.50
C ASP A 96 -14.54 5.54 16.65
N SER A 97 -14.53 6.64 17.40
CA SER A 97 -15.46 6.89 18.51
C SER A 97 -16.91 7.05 18.04
N VAL A 98 -17.86 6.64 18.88
CA VAL A 98 -19.30 6.83 18.64
C VAL A 98 -19.67 8.32 18.53
N SER A 99 -18.92 9.23 19.17
CA SER A 99 -19.17 10.67 19.09
C SER A 99 -19.00 11.23 17.66
N MET A 100 -18.27 10.55 16.79
CA MET A 100 -18.20 10.90 15.35
C MET A 100 -19.52 10.72 14.60
N LEU A 101 -20.47 9.96 15.18
CA LEU A 101 -21.85 9.80 14.67
C LEU A 101 -22.84 10.79 15.33
N ALA A 102 -22.38 11.65 16.24
CA ALA A 102 -23.26 12.59 16.93
C ALA A 102 -23.86 13.64 15.97
N GLY A 103 -25.16 13.87 16.10
CA GLY A 103 -25.94 14.82 15.30
C GLY A 103 -27.10 14.17 14.56
N ALA A 104 -28.04 15.00 14.08
CA ALA A 104 -29.17 14.56 13.29
C ALA A 104 -28.92 14.78 11.79
N GLY A 105 -29.15 13.76 10.97
CA GLY A 105 -29.11 13.86 9.50
C GLY A 105 -27.73 13.61 8.87
N ARG A 106 -27.49 14.23 7.70
CA ARG A 106 -26.32 14.03 6.80
C ARG A 106 -25.12 14.96 7.05
N GLU A 107 -25.04 15.53 8.26
CA GLU A 107 -23.96 16.44 8.68
C GLU A 107 -23.16 15.95 9.89
N THR A 108 -23.09 14.64 10.08
CA THR A 108 -22.27 14.05 11.16
C THR A 108 -20.79 14.46 11.01
N PRO A 109 -20.03 14.56 12.12
CA PRO A 109 -18.57 14.76 12.07
C PRO A 109 -17.87 13.77 11.14
N ARG A 110 -18.30 12.50 11.14
CA ARG A 110 -17.84 11.45 10.21
C ARG A 110 -18.02 11.84 8.75
N GLU A 111 -19.22 12.28 8.34
CA GLU A 111 -19.48 12.65 6.94
C GLU A 111 -18.68 13.88 6.52
N ARG A 112 -18.52 14.86 7.42
CA ARG A 112 -17.68 16.04 7.17
C ARG A 112 -16.21 15.65 6.97
N ALA A 113 -15.68 14.79 7.82
CA ALA A 113 -14.33 14.24 7.69
C ALA A 113 -14.17 13.44 6.39
N ALA A 114 -15.12 12.56 6.06
CA ALA A 114 -15.11 11.75 4.85
C ALA A 114 -15.11 12.60 3.57
N ARG A 115 -15.91 13.68 3.53
CA ARG A 115 -15.92 14.64 2.42
C ARG A 115 -14.57 15.32 2.24
N GLU A 116 -13.92 15.73 3.33
CA GLU A 116 -12.60 16.36 3.23
C GLU A 116 -11.50 15.42 2.77
N VAL A 117 -11.49 14.16 3.24
CA VAL A 117 -10.55 13.15 2.75
C VAL A 117 -10.75 12.89 1.26
N GLN A 118 -12.02 12.80 0.81
CA GLN A 118 -12.31 12.63 -0.62
C GLN A 118 -11.86 13.84 -1.46
N ARG A 119 -12.03 15.06 -0.96
CA ARG A 119 -11.51 16.28 -1.62
C ARG A 119 -9.99 16.23 -1.75
N LEU A 120 -9.28 15.88 -0.68
CA LEU A 120 -7.82 15.73 -0.67
C LEU A 120 -7.35 14.62 -1.63
N ALA A 121 -8.08 13.52 -1.70
CA ALA A 121 -7.78 12.40 -2.58
C ALA A 121 -7.97 12.74 -4.07
N ARG A 122 -8.97 13.56 -4.40
CA ARG A 122 -9.19 14.06 -5.78
C ARG A 122 -8.07 15.01 -6.23
N GLY A 123 -7.58 15.85 -5.32
CA GLY A 123 -6.51 16.82 -5.60
C GLY A 123 -5.10 16.23 -5.66
N GLY A 124 -4.88 15.05 -5.07
CA GLY A 124 -3.54 14.46 -4.89
C GLY A 124 -3.43 13.00 -5.33
N LYS A 125 -2.51 12.71 -6.25
CA LYS A 125 -2.12 11.32 -6.60
C LYS A 125 -1.13 10.74 -5.58
N ARG A 126 -1.40 10.85 -4.28
CA ARG A 126 -0.57 10.26 -3.20
C ARG A 126 -1.26 8.99 -2.67
N PRO A 127 -0.52 7.93 -2.30
CA PRO A 127 -1.11 6.79 -1.63
C PRO A 127 -1.57 7.20 -0.22
N PHE A 128 -2.81 6.86 0.14
CA PHE A 128 -3.35 7.05 1.48
C PHE A 128 -3.32 5.73 2.25
N ARG A 129 -2.98 5.78 3.53
CA ARG A 129 -3.10 4.65 4.47
C ARG A 129 -3.98 5.09 5.62
N PHE A 130 -4.96 4.28 5.98
CA PHE A 130 -5.94 4.61 7.01
C PHE A 130 -5.64 3.85 8.30
N ILE A 131 -5.73 4.54 9.42
CA ILE A 131 -5.58 3.97 10.77
C ILE A 131 -6.83 4.35 11.55
N LEU A 132 -7.53 3.37 12.09
CA LEU A 132 -8.71 3.57 12.92
C LEU A 132 -8.27 3.73 14.38
N ALA A 133 -8.56 4.88 14.96
CA ALA A 133 -8.30 5.21 16.35
C ALA A 133 -9.52 4.82 17.22
N GLY A 134 -9.61 3.53 17.53
CA GLY A 134 -10.52 3.03 18.58
C GLY A 134 -9.79 2.84 19.91
N LYS A 135 -10.33 1.97 20.78
CA LYS A 135 -9.66 1.53 22.02
C LYS A 135 -8.26 0.95 21.75
N ASN A 136 -8.15 0.17 20.67
CA ASN A 136 -6.89 -0.33 20.14
C ASN A 136 -6.75 0.18 18.70
N PRO A 137 -5.68 0.93 18.35
CA PRO A 137 -5.48 1.41 17.00
C PRO A 137 -5.27 0.23 16.04
N ARG A 138 -5.96 0.26 14.90
CA ARG A 138 -5.80 -0.76 13.85
C ARG A 138 -5.55 -0.11 12.50
N VAL A 139 -4.64 -0.68 11.72
CA VAL A 139 -4.43 -0.28 10.32
C VAL A 139 -5.56 -0.89 9.50
N LEU A 140 -6.23 -0.08 8.69
CA LEU A 140 -7.23 -0.57 7.77
C LEU A 140 -6.52 -1.00 6.48
N GLU A 141 -6.50 -2.31 6.23
CA GLU A 141 -5.96 -2.85 4.99
C GLU A 141 -6.84 -2.39 3.82
N THR A 142 -6.23 -1.73 2.84
CA THR A 142 -6.89 -1.31 1.60
C THR A 142 -6.13 -1.96 0.45
N HIS A 143 -6.76 -2.95 -0.17
CA HIS A 143 -6.24 -3.60 -1.37
C HIS A 143 -6.61 -2.75 -2.60
N GLY A 144 -5.80 -1.73 -2.87
CA GLY A 144 -5.92 -0.92 -4.08
C GLY A 144 -6.74 0.35 -3.90
N SER A 145 -6.04 1.49 -3.82
CA SER A 145 -6.41 2.88 -4.16
C SER A 145 -7.81 3.48 -3.87
N GLY A 146 -8.73 2.77 -3.22
CA GLY A 146 -10.09 3.24 -2.98
C GLY A 146 -10.22 3.92 -1.61
N VAL A 147 -9.97 5.23 -1.55
CA VAL A 147 -10.34 6.04 -0.36
C VAL A 147 -11.81 5.81 0.02
N SER A 148 -12.69 5.68 -0.96
CA SER A 148 -14.11 5.39 -0.76
C SER A 148 -14.38 4.05 -0.08
N GLU A 149 -13.57 3.02 -0.34
CA GLU A 149 -13.71 1.69 0.26
C GLU A 149 -13.25 1.71 1.72
N ALA A 150 -12.11 2.34 1.99
CA ALA A 150 -11.63 2.57 3.34
C ALA A 150 -12.67 3.32 4.21
N LEU A 151 -13.31 4.35 3.65
CA LEU A 151 -14.35 5.12 4.34
C LEU A 151 -15.64 4.33 4.59
N ARG A 152 -15.94 3.29 3.79
CA ARG A 152 -17.06 2.37 4.05
C ARG A 152 -16.77 1.48 5.25
N GLY A 153 -15.52 1.03 5.42
CA GLY A 153 -15.08 0.22 6.56
C GLY A 153 -14.99 0.98 7.90
N TRP A 154 -15.02 2.30 7.87
CA TRP A 154 -15.00 3.14 9.08
C TRP A 154 -16.41 3.26 9.68
N THR A 155 -16.77 2.41 10.64
CA THR A 155 -18.13 2.35 11.19
C THR A 155 -18.36 3.17 12.47
N CYS A 156 -17.31 3.73 13.08
CA CYS A 156 -17.39 4.52 14.32
C CYS A 156 -18.07 3.75 15.48
N ALA A 157 -17.65 2.50 15.69
CA ALA A 157 -18.29 1.60 16.66
C ALA A 157 -17.59 1.57 18.03
N SER A 158 -16.47 2.27 18.20
CA SER A 158 -15.68 2.21 19.43
C SER A 158 -16.25 3.17 20.49
N ALA A 159 -16.38 2.70 21.74
CA ALA A 159 -16.85 3.54 22.85
C ALA A 159 -15.90 4.70 23.18
N SER A 160 -14.60 4.52 22.95
CA SER A 160 -13.58 5.54 23.13
C SER A 160 -12.53 5.46 22.01
N ALA A 161 -11.91 6.60 21.73
CA ALA A 161 -10.81 6.72 20.78
C ALA A 161 -9.50 7.03 21.50
N CYS A 162 -8.43 6.34 21.11
CA CYS A 162 -7.08 6.63 21.58
C CYS A 162 -6.23 7.20 20.45
N LEU A 163 -6.38 8.51 20.21
CA LEU A 163 -5.71 9.23 19.12
C LEU A 163 -4.19 9.24 19.26
N GLU A 164 -3.67 9.34 20.49
CA GLU A 164 -2.22 9.31 20.77
C GLU A 164 -1.58 8.00 20.31
N ARG A 165 -2.16 6.85 20.67
CA ARG A 165 -1.62 5.55 20.24
C ARG A 165 -1.71 5.38 18.73
N ALA A 166 -2.77 5.92 18.11
CA ALA A 166 -2.94 5.86 16.66
C ALA A 166 -1.93 6.74 15.91
N THR A 167 -1.58 7.92 16.44
CA THR A 167 -0.55 8.78 15.86
C THR A 167 0.85 8.21 16.07
N THR A 168 1.14 7.59 17.22
CA THR A 168 2.40 6.86 17.43
C THR A 168 2.57 5.74 16.41
N LEU A 169 1.53 4.93 16.19
CA LEU A 169 1.53 3.88 15.18
C LEU A 169 1.75 4.45 13.75
N ALA A 170 1.13 5.59 13.44
CA ALA A 170 1.34 6.27 12.17
C ALA A 170 2.79 6.74 11.99
N CYS A 171 3.42 7.27 13.04
CA CYS A 171 4.82 7.67 13.05
C CYS A 171 5.77 6.49 12.83
N GLU A 172 5.53 5.37 13.51
CA GLU A 172 6.34 4.14 13.37
C GLU A 172 6.26 3.57 11.94
N LEU A 173 5.06 3.52 11.35
CA LEU A 173 4.86 2.99 10.00
C LEU A 173 5.32 3.93 8.90
N GLY A 174 5.28 5.24 9.13
CA GLY A 174 5.54 6.26 8.11
C GLY A 174 6.97 6.76 8.01
N GLY A 175 7.81 6.52 9.03
CA GLY A 175 9.19 6.99 9.05
C GLY A 175 9.33 8.53 9.00
N PRO A 176 10.55 9.07 8.74
CA PRO A 176 10.86 10.49 8.95
C PRO A 176 10.16 11.46 7.97
N ARG A 177 9.73 11.01 6.78
CA ARG A 177 9.16 11.87 5.71
C ARG A 177 7.65 11.69 5.45
N SER A 178 6.95 10.95 6.30
CA SER A 178 5.49 10.77 6.19
C SER A 178 4.74 12.01 6.69
N SER A 179 3.62 12.33 6.04
CA SER A 179 2.64 13.30 6.54
C SER A 179 1.47 12.56 7.19
N ILE A 180 1.08 12.98 8.38
CA ILE A 180 0.00 12.41 9.17
C ILE A 180 -1.15 13.40 9.18
N LEU A 181 -2.37 12.93 8.90
CA LEU A 181 -3.61 13.68 8.95
C LEU A 181 -4.51 13.04 10.00
N VAL A 182 -4.87 13.78 11.05
CA VAL A 182 -5.78 13.32 12.10
C VAL A 182 -7.16 13.92 11.88
N LEU A 183 -8.18 13.08 11.88
CA LEU A 183 -9.58 13.45 11.70
C LEU A 183 -10.34 12.99 12.94
N THR A 184 -10.83 13.95 13.72
CA THR A 184 -11.53 13.69 14.98
C THR A 184 -12.61 14.75 15.18
N ASP A 185 -13.49 14.53 16.15
CA ASP A 185 -14.41 15.52 16.68
C ASP A 185 -13.77 16.37 17.79
N HIS A 186 -12.74 15.88 18.47
CA HIS A 186 -12.09 16.59 19.57
C HIS A 186 -11.04 17.61 19.11
N GLN A 187 -10.93 18.71 19.88
CA GLN A 187 -9.80 19.64 19.74
C GLN A 187 -8.50 18.95 20.15
N PRO A 188 -7.35 19.29 19.54
CA PRO A 188 -6.07 18.68 19.88
C PRO A 188 -5.74 18.92 21.37
N PRO A 189 -5.32 17.90 22.12
CA PRO A 189 -4.82 18.11 23.47
C PRO A 189 -3.59 19.03 23.39
N GLY A 190 -3.56 20.03 24.28
CA GLY A 190 -2.78 21.27 24.14
C GLY A 190 -1.37 21.11 23.57
N GLY A 191 -1.03 21.97 22.59
CA GLY A 191 0.34 22.12 22.08
C GLY A 191 0.71 21.25 20.88
N LEU A 192 -0.13 20.27 20.47
CA LEU A 192 0.00 19.56 19.18
C LEU A 192 -0.40 20.43 17.97
N SER A 193 -0.27 21.75 18.10
CA SER A 193 -0.47 22.71 17.03
C SER A 193 0.61 22.52 15.98
N GLU A 194 0.20 21.96 14.84
CA GLU A 194 0.85 22.13 13.54
C GLU A 194 2.37 21.91 13.51
N GLY A 195 2.84 20.78 14.06
CA GLY A 195 4.11 20.26 13.58
C GLY A 195 3.99 20.02 12.07
N ALA A 196 4.99 20.39 11.26
CA ALA A 196 4.97 20.26 9.78
C ALA A 196 4.64 18.84 9.26
N LYS A 197 4.60 17.86 10.17
CA LYS A 197 4.34 16.44 9.93
C LYS A 197 2.92 15.98 10.30
N VAL A 198 2.22 16.64 11.24
CA VAL A 198 0.90 16.22 11.74
C VAL A 198 -0.10 17.35 11.53
N ARG A 199 -1.09 17.12 10.67
CA ARG A 199 -2.21 18.03 10.45
C ARG A 199 -3.44 17.52 11.19
N TRP A 200 -4.00 18.32 12.08
CA TRP A 200 -5.20 17.98 12.85
C TRP A 200 -6.43 18.68 12.27
N LEU A 201 -7.50 17.93 12.03
CA LEU A 201 -8.80 18.46 11.60
C LEU A 201 -9.87 18.02 12.58
N ALA A 202 -10.35 18.97 13.38
CA ALA A 202 -11.45 18.78 14.32
C ALA A 202 -12.78 19.15 13.65
N PHE A 203 -13.72 18.22 13.61
CA PHE A 203 -15.06 18.43 13.03
C PHE A 203 -16.16 18.47 14.10
N GLY A 204 -15.84 18.29 15.38
CA GLY A 204 -16.83 18.37 16.46
C GLY A 204 -17.37 19.79 16.58
N LYS A 205 -18.68 19.88 16.77
CA LYS A 205 -19.34 21.11 17.23
C LYS A 205 -19.92 20.80 18.59
N PRO A 206 -19.77 21.69 19.60
CA PRO A 206 -20.45 21.50 20.86
C PRO A 206 -21.96 21.50 20.58
N LEU A 207 -22.62 20.43 21.01
CA LEU A 207 -24.07 20.27 20.94
C LEU A 207 -24.61 20.24 22.37
N PRO A 208 -25.85 20.71 22.61
CA PRO A 208 -26.52 20.54 23.89
C PRO A 208 -26.77 19.05 24.14
N ASN A 209 -25.87 18.39 24.86
CA ASN A 209 -25.97 16.99 25.21
C ASN A 209 -25.92 16.79 26.73
N ALA A 210 -26.86 15.97 27.22
CA ALA A 210 -26.86 15.44 28.56
C ALA A 210 -26.91 13.91 28.44
N GLY A 211 -26.07 13.22 29.20
CA GLY A 211 -25.97 11.77 29.19
C GLY A 211 -26.18 11.22 30.59
N ILE A 212 -26.83 10.06 30.69
CA ILE A 212 -26.85 9.27 31.92
C ILE A 212 -25.47 8.60 32.05
N VAL A 213 -24.70 8.99 33.05
CA VAL A 213 -23.33 8.47 33.28
C VAL A 213 -23.33 7.31 34.29
N ALA A 214 -24.32 7.26 35.17
CA ALA A 214 -24.55 6.13 36.05
C ALA A 214 -26.05 5.89 36.25
N ALA A 215 -26.42 4.61 36.30
CA ALA A 215 -27.78 4.19 36.64
C ALA A 215 -27.70 2.95 37.54
N ALA A 216 -28.35 3.00 38.68
CA ALA A 216 -28.46 1.85 39.59
C ALA A 216 -29.90 1.67 40.05
N ARG A 217 -30.36 0.42 40.15
CA ARG A 217 -31.68 0.07 40.68
C ARG A 217 -31.51 -0.83 41.89
N THR A 218 -32.18 -0.48 42.97
CA THR A 218 -32.27 -1.28 44.19
C THR A 218 -33.73 -1.72 44.37
N PRO A 219 -34.04 -3.00 44.14
CA PRO A 219 -35.39 -3.52 44.36
C PRO A 219 -35.70 -3.63 45.86
N THR A 220 -36.93 -3.32 46.25
CA THR A 220 -37.43 -3.52 47.62
C THR A 220 -38.85 -4.08 47.56
N ASP A 221 -39.25 -4.94 48.52
CA ASP A 221 -40.53 -5.68 48.54
C ASP A 221 -41.82 -4.87 48.30
N LYS A 222 -41.77 -3.54 48.45
CA LYS A 222 -42.92 -2.65 48.22
C LYS A 222 -42.68 -1.53 47.21
N LYS A 223 -41.43 -1.16 46.90
CA LYS A 223 -41.05 -0.09 45.95
C LYS A 223 -39.61 -0.26 45.46
N ASP A 224 -39.39 -0.04 44.17
CA ASP A 224 -38.06 0.08 43.60
C ASP A 224 -37.48 1.46 43.84
N ARG A 225 -36.16 1.53 44.11
CA ARG A 225 -35.39 2.78 44.13
C ARG A 225 -34.46 2.81 42.92
N ALA A 226 -34.45 3.92 42.20
CA ALA A 226 -33.52 4.16 41.10
C ALA A 226 -32.61 5.36 41.44
N PHE A 227 -31.32 5.19 41.23
CA PHE A 227 -30.31 6.25 41.24
C PHE A 227 -29.89 6.51 39.79
N LEU A 228 -29.95 7.77 39.36
CA LEU A 228 -29.55 8.20 38.03
C LEU A 228 -28.62 9.40 38.19
N GLU A 229 -27.41 9.28 37.65
CA GLU A 229 -26.47 10.39 37.53
C GLU A 229 -26.47 10.88 36.08
N VAL A 230 -26.78 12.16 35.91
CA VAL A 230 -26.84 12.81 34.59
C VAL A 230 -25.76 13.88 34.52
N ALA A 231 -24.87 13.75 33.56
CA ALA A 231 -23.86 14.75 33.27
C ALA A 231 -24.27 15.58 32.06
N ALA A 232 -24.21 16.91 32.21
CA ALA A 232 -24.27 17.83 31.07
C ALA A 232 -22.87 17.95 30.47
N PHE A 233 -22.75 17.63 29.17
CA PHE A 233 -21.50 17.75 28.43
C PHE A 233 -21.46 19.00 27.55
N ALA A 234 -22.53 19.80 27.61
CA ALA A 234 -22.63 21.10 26.98
C ALA A 234 -22.46 22.23 28.00
N PRO A 235 -21.95 23.41 27.57
CA PRO A 235 -21.89 24.59 28.41
C PRO A 235 -23.29 25.16 28.75
N ASP A 236 -24.28 24.91 27.89
CA ASP A 236 -25.65 25.38 28.09
C ASP A 236 -26.49 24.37 28.90
N PRO A 237 -27.35 24.84 29.82
CA PRO A 237 -28.22 23.96 30.59
C PRO A 237 -29.22 23.23 29.70
N VAL A 238 -29.25 21.90 29.79
CA VAL A 238 -30.15 21.03 29.02
C VAL A 238 -31.34 20.63 29.89
N ARG A 239 -32.56 20.89 29.41
CA ARG A 239 -33.80 20.41 30.04
C ARG A 239 -34.39 19.30 29.19
N THR A 240 -34.57 18.12 29.77
CA THR A 240 -35.23 16.99 29.11
C THR A 240 -36.20 16.30 30.05
N VAL A 241 -37.17 15.58 29.50
CA VAL A 241 -38.11 14.75 30.26
C VAL A 241 -37.66 13.31 30.11
N LEU A 242 -37.47 12.62 31.24
CA LEU A 242 -37.25 11.18 31.25
C LEU A 242 -38.62 10.52 30.98
N VAL A 243 -38.80 9.99 29.76
CA VAL A 243 -39.99 9.23 29.34
C VAL A 243 -39.72 7.75 29.49
#